data_AF-A0A381XBQ6-F1
#
_entry.id   AF-A0A381XBQ6-F1
#
_cell.length_a   1.000
_cell.length_b   1.000
_cell.length_c   1.000
_cell.angle_alpha   90.00
_cell.angle_beta   90.00
_cell.angle_gamma   90.00
#
_symmetry.space_group_name_H-M   'P 1'
#
loop_
_entity.id
_entity.type
_entity.pdbx_description
1 polymer ?
#
loop_
_entity_poly.entity_id
_entity_poly.type
_entity_poly.pdbx_seq_one_letter_code
_entity_poly.pdbx_strand_id
1 'polypeptide(L)' 'MVMQLFSKIFGTKNSRELKRMNRIVMRVNEFEVDTGALTDSEISHKREIFRARLDAEESLDSILPEAFAVVREAGK' A
#
# COMPACT_ATOMS: atom_id res chain seq x y z
N MET A 1 -18.54 24.10 -22.82
CA MET A 1 -17.53 23.30 -23.56
C MET A 1 -16.09 23.54 -23.09
N VAL A 2 -15.65 24.77 -22.85
CA VAL A 2 -14.26 25.08 -22.42
C VAL A 2 -13.86 24.40 -21.10
N MET A 3 -14.75 24.36 -20.10
CA MET A 3 -14.47 23.78 -18.78
C MET A 3 -14.20 22.25 -18.79
N GLN A 4 -14.79 21.51 -19.74
CA GLN A 4 -14.57 20.07 -19.90
C GLN A 4 -13.20 19.74 -20.53
N LEU A 5 -12.67 20.64 -21.38
CA LEU A 5 -11.32 20.53 -21.95
C LEU A 5 -10.25 20.74 -20.86
N PHE A 6 -10.44 21.70 -19.95
CA PHE A 6 -9.54 21.90 -18.82
C PHE A 6 -9.51 20.70 -17.87
N SER A 7 -10.64 20.06 -17.57
CA SER A 7 -10.67 18.84 -16.75
C SER A 7 -9.99 17.63 -17.41
N LYS A 8 -9.94 17.57 -18.75
CA LYS A 8 -9.22 16.51 -19.48
C LYS A 8 -7.70 16.70 -19.44
N ILE A 9 -7.23 17.95 -19.43
CA ILE A 9 -5.79 18.28 -19.42
C ILE A 9 -5.20 18.24 -18.00
N PHE A 10 -5.93 18.77 -17.00
CA PHE A 10 -5.46 18.81 -15.60
C PHE A 10 -5.92 17.60 -14.75
N GLY A 11 -6.76 16.74 -15.33
CA GLY A 11 -7.41 15.64 -14.63
C GLY A 11 -8.52 16.13 -13.67
N THR A 12 -9.40 15.22 -13.30
CA THR A 12 -10.41 15.44 -12.27
C THR A 12 -9.81 15.23 -10.88
N LYS A 13 -10.48 15.70 -9.82
CA LYS A 13 -10.10 15.37 -8.43
C LYS A 13 -10.01 13.85 -8.24
N ASN A 14 -10.96 13.11 -8.81
CA ASN A 14 -10.99 11.66 -8.76
C ASN A 14 -9.78 11.03 -9.48
N SER A 15 -9.42 11.50 -10.67
CA SER A 15 -8.26 10.93 -11.38
C SER A 15 -6.93 11.21 -10.65
N ARG A 16 -6.82 12.35 -9.95
CA ARG A 16 -5.66 12.65 -9.09
C ARG A 16 -5.61 11.71 -7.88
N GLU A 17 -6.75 11.44 -7.27
CA GLU A 17 -6.85 10.52 -6.14
C GLU A 17 -6.49 9.09 -6.54
N LEU A 18 -7.06 8.60 -7.64
CA LEU A 18 -6.71 7.29 -8.20
C LEU A 18 -5.21 7.18 -8.51
N LYS A 19 -4.61 8.24 -9.06
CA LYS A 19 -3.16 8.26 -9.32
C LYS A 19 -2.33 8.19 -8.02
N ARG A 20 -2.80 8.81 -6.93
CA ARG A 20 -2.17 8.73 -5.61
C ARG A 20 -2.26 7.31 -5.05
N MET A 21 -3.45 6.72 -5.06
CA MET A 21 -3.69 5.36 -4.58
C MET A 21 -2.90 4.33 -5.40
N ASN A 22 -2.86 4.48 -6.73
CA ASN A 22 -2.09 3.58 -7.60
C ASN A 22 -0.59 3.54 -7.26
N ARG A 23 0.01 4.64 -6.80
CA ARG A 23 1.41 4.61 -6.34
C ARG A 23 1.60 3.75 -5.10
N ILE A 24 0.63 3.75 -4.20
CA ILE A 24 0.64 2.90 -3.01
C ILE A 24 0.44 1.43 -3.43
N VAL A 25 -0.53 1.15 -4.30
CA VAL A 25 -0.78 -0.19 -4.84
C VAL A 25 0.47 -0.76 -5.52
N MET A 26 1.20 0.04 -6.30
CA MET A 26 2.45 -0.41 -6.91
C MET A 26 3.48 -0.84 -5.86
N ARG A 27 3.66 -0.05 -4.79
CA ARG A 27 4.55 -0.41 -3.68
C ARG A 27 4.10 -1.66 -2.94
N VAL A 28 2.80 -1.86 -2.75
CA VAL A 28 2.25 -3.10 -2.15
C VAL A 28 2.62 -4.30 -3.02
N ASN A 29 2.49 -4.18 -4.33
CA ASN A 29 2.79 -5.27 -5.27
C ASN A 29 4.30 -5.61 -5.32
N GLU A 30 5.18 -4.65 -5.03
CA GLU A 30 6.62 -4.90 -4.94
C GLU A 30 6.95 -5.92 -3.83
N PHE A 31 6.15 -6.00 -2.77
CA PHE A 31 6.32 -6.97 -1.69
C PHE A 31 5.73 -8.36 -1.99
N GLU A 32 5.07 -8.56 -3.13
CA GLU A 32 4.32 -9.79 -3.41
C GLU A 32 5.16 -11.06 -3.36
N VAL A 33 6.34 -11.01 -3.97
CA VAL A 33 7.27 -12.15 -4.02
C VAL A 33 7.76 -12.49 -2.61
N ASP A 34 8.14 -11.47 -1.83
CA ASP A 34 8.66 -11.65 -0.48
C ASP A 34 7.59 -12.16 0.48
N THR A 35 6.37 -11.61 0.41
CA THR A 35 5.26 -12.04 1.27
C THR A 35 4.74 -13.42 0.89
N GLY A 36 4.69 -13.75 -0.41
CA GLY A 36 4.23 -15.06 -0.88
C GLY A 36 5.19 -16.22 -0.59
N ALA A 37 6.43 -15.92 -0.19
CA ALA A 37 7.39 -16.92 0.26
C ALA A 37 7.28 -17.22 1.77
N LEU A 38 6.45 -16.47 2.52
CA LEU A 38 6.30 -16.63 3.96
C LEU A 38 5.35 -17.78 4.30
N THR A 39 5.65 -18.47 5.40
CA THR A 39 4.77 -19.42 6.05
C THR A 39 3.74 -18.71 6.94
N ASP A 40 2.66 -19.42 7.31
CA ASP A 40 1.64 -18.90 8.24
C ASP A 40 2.23 -18.37 9.56
N SER A 41 3.26 -19.06 10.08
CA SER A 41 3.95 -18.63 11.30
C SER A 41 4.72 -17.33 11.08
N GLU A 42 5.36 -17.15 9.94
CA GLU A 42 6.10 -15.94 9.60
C GLU A 42 5.16 -14.76 9.32
N ILE A 43 4.02 -15.02 8.65
CA ILE A 43 2.94 -14.04 8.45
C ILE A 43 2.41 -13.57 9.81
N SER A 44 2.17 -14.47 10.76
CA SER A 44 1.74 -14.11 12.12
C SER A 44 2.79 -13.26 12.85
N HIS A 45 4.06 -13.62 12.72
CA HIS A 45 5.17 -12.89 13.36
C HIS A 45 5.37 -11.47 12.81
N LYS A 46 4.97 -11.19 11.56
CA LYS A 46 5.01 -9.82 10.99
C LYS A 46 4.27 -8.80 11.85
N ARG A 47 3.22 -9.20 12.59
CA ARG A 47 2.52 -8.32 13.54
C ARG A 47 3.46 -7.75 14.61
N GLU A 48 4.30 -8.60 15.19
CA GLU A 48 5.25 -8.21 16.23
C GLU A 48 6.32 -7.25 15.67
N ILE A 49 6.79 -7.54 14.46
CA ILE A 49 7.73 -6.68 13.73
C ILE A 49 7.13 -5.29 13.48
N PHE A 50 5.91 -5.20 12.96
CA PHE A 50 5.25 -3.91 12.74
C PHE A 50 5.01 -3.16 14.04
N ARG A 51 4.67 -3.86 15.12
CA ARG A 51 4.48 -3.23 16.43
C ARG A 51 5.79 -2.61 16.93
N ALA A 52 6.89 -3.37 16.86
CA ALA A 52 8.21 -2.87 17.25
C ALA A 52 8.66 -1.66 16.41
N ARG A 53 8.37 -1.65 15.11
CA ARG A 53 8.65 -0.51 14.23
C ARG A 53 7.87 0.74 14.62
N LEU A 54 6.57 0.59 14.92
CA LEU A 54 5.74 1.71 15.39
C LEU A 54 6.18 2.23 16.76
N ASP A 55 6.58 1.34 17.65
CA ASP A 55 7.13 1.72 18.97
C ASP A 55 8.49 2.45 18.81
N ALA A 56 9.20 2.24 17.70
CA ALA A 56 10.40 2.97 17.28
C ALA A 56 10.10 4.26 16.48
N GLU A 57 8.89 4.82 16.62
CA GLU A 57 8.43 6.07 15.98
C GLU A 57 8.36 6.03 14.44
N GLU A 58 8.40 4.84 13.83
CA GLU A 58 8.11 4.70 12.42
C GLU A 58 6.62 5.03 12.14
N SER A 59 6.31 5.68 11.02
CA SER A 59 4.96 6.13 10.72
C SER A 59 4.08 5.00 10.16
N LEU A 60 2.76 5.11 10.38
CA LEU A 60 1.80 4.20 9.76
C LEU A 60 1.91 4.22 8.23
N ASP A 61 2.18 5.39 7.63
CA ASP A 61 2.29 5.54 6.18
C ASP A 61 3.51 4.81 5.59
N SER A 62 4.60 4.65 6.34
CA SER A 62 5.78 3.93 5.83
C SER A 62 5.59 2.42 5.89
N ILE A 63 4.91 1.90 6.92
CA ILE A 63 4.62 0.46 7.04
C ILE A 63 3.42 0.02 6.19
N LEU A 64 2.56 0.95 5.76
CA LEU A 64 1.30 0.67 5.08
C LEU A 64 1.47 -0.26 3.86
N PRO A 65 2.42 -0.04 2.92
CA PRO A 65 2.54 -0.92 1.77
C PRO A 65 2.87 -2.37 2.12
N GLU A 66 3.82 -2.58 3.04
CA GLU A 66 4.22 -3.93 3.47
C GLU A 66 3.12 -4.60 4.28
N ALA A 67 2.47 -3.87 5.20
CA ALA A 67 1.37 -4.39 6.01
C ALA A 67 0.19 -4.83 5.14
N PHE A 68 -0.15 -4.07 4.10
CA PHE A 68 -1.20 -4.47 3.14
C PHE A 68 -0.81 -5.70 2.33
N ALA A 69 0.47 -5.86 1.97
CA ALA A 69 0.95 -7.06 1.28
C ALA A 69 0.81 -8.31 2.17
N VAL A 70 1.18 -8.19 3.45
CA VAL A 70 1.03 -9.27 4.44
C VAL A 70 -0.44 -9.64 4.66
N VAL A 71 -1.33 -8.66 4.82
CA VAL A 71 -2.78 -8.90 4.97
C VAL A 71 -3.38 -9.53 3.72
N ARG A 72 -2.95 -9.10 2.52
CA ARG A 72 -3.38 -9.72 1.27
C ARG A 72 -2.98 -11.19 1.21
N GLU A 73 -1.75 -11.53 1.58
CA GLU A 73 -1.29 -12.92 1.58
C GLU A 73 -2.03 -13.77 2.62
N ALA A 74 -2.26 -13.25 3.82
CA ALA A 74 -3.02 -13.93 4.87
C ALA A 74 -4.49 -14.22 4.50
N GLY A 75 -5.04 -13.51 3.51
CA GLY A 75 -6.41 -13.70 3.01
C GLY A 75 -6.51 -14.54 1.75
N LYS A 76 -5.40 -15.00 1.17
CA LYS A 76 -5.38 -15.96 0.06
C LYS A 76 -5.62 -17.38 0.57
#